data_AF-A0A317LMQ7-F1
#
_entry.id   AF-A0A317LMQ7-F1
#
_cell.length_a   1.000
_cell.length_b   1.000
_cell.length_c   1.000
_cell.angle_alpha   90.00
_cell.angle_beta   90.00
_cell.angle_gamma   90.00
#
_symmetry.space_group_name_H-M   'P 1'
#
loop_
_entity.id
_entity.type
_entity.pdbx_description
1 polymer ?
#
loop_
_entity_poly.entity_id
_entity_poly.type
_entity_poly.pdbx_seq_one_letter_code
_entity_poly.pdbx_strand_id
1 'polypeptide(L)'
;MNQDKLSSLLLHIIKEDTNVRQLIHYGLSYREIAELIEQNITSGNLNGDNDVISLTKQGEDYLNANRKLIKERDKSKWIDLDLKHKITKIDKDDVFLPTRDKLSFLK
;
A
#
# COMPACT_ATOMS: atom_id res chain seq x y z
N MET A 1 -12.78 -1.17 7.81
CA MET A 1 -12.11 -1.28 6.50
C MET A 1 -12.97 -2.18 5.62
N ASN A 2 -13.37 -1.75 4.42
CA ASN A 2 -14.35 -2.53 3.62
C ASN A 2 -13.68 -3.78 3.03
N GLN A 3 -14.15 -4.95 3.44
CA GLN A 3 -13.66 -6.26 2.99
C GLN A 3 -13.77 -6.39 1.46
N ASP A 4 -14.84 -5.89 0.85
CA ASP A 4 -15.03 -5.87 -0.61
C ASP A 4 -13.93 -5.09 -1.35
N LYS A 5 -13.41 -4.02 -0.74
CA LYS A 5 -12.32 -3.23 -1.33
C LYS A 5 -11.01 -4.03 -1.31
N LEU A 6 -10.73 -4.74 -0.22
CA LEU A 6 -9.53 -5.57 -0.08
C LEU A 6 -9.57 -6.76 -1.04
N SER A 7 -10.71 -7.45 -1.13
CA SER A 7 -10.91 -8.54 -2.10
C SER A 7 -10.78 -8.02 -3.54
N SER A 8 -11.38 -6.89 -3.87
CA SER A 8 -11.24 -6.29 -5.21
C SER A 8 -9.79 -5.89 -5.52
N LEU A 9 -9.05 -5.41 -4.52
CA LEU A 9 -7.63 -5.05 -4.69
C LEU A 9 -6.77 -6.30 -4.90
N LEU A 10 -7.00 -7.36 -4.12
CA LEU A 10 -6.32 -8.65 -4.30
C LEU A 10 -6.56 -9.21 -5.70
N LEU A 11 -7.82 -9.24 -6.15
CA LEU A 11 -8.16 -9.71 -7.50
C LEU A 11 -7.51 -8.86 -8.60
N HIS A 12 -7.42 -7.54 -8.40
CA HIS A 12 -6.72 -6.65 -9.32
C HIS A 12 -5.22 -6.96 -9.40
N ILE A 13 -4.57 -7.17 -8.25
CA ILE A 13 -3.16 -7.52 -8.15
C ILE A 13 -2.87 -8.83 -8.88
N ILE A 14 -3.70 -9.86 -8.70
CA ILE A 14 -3.53 -11.16 -9.37
C ILE A 14 -3.78 -11.03 -10.88
N LYS A 15 -4.77 -10.24 -11.29
CA LYS A 15 -5.08 -10.03 -12.71
C LYS A 15 -3.96 -9.33 -13.48
N GLU A 16 -3.37 -8.30 -12.87
CA GLU A 16 -2.34 -7.46 -13.49
C GLU A 16 -0.91 -7.89 -13.10
N ASP A 17 -0.76 -9.07 -12.49
CA ASP A 17 0.52 -9.62 -11.99
C ASP A 17 1.35 -8.59 -11.20
N THR A 18 0.69 -7.88 -10.30
CA THR A 18 1.27 -6.76 -9.54
C THR A 18 1.75 -7.19 -8.16
N ASN A 19 2.39 -6.28 -7.42
CA ASN A 19 2.94 -6.58 -6.10
C ASN A 19 1.91 -6.40 -4.97
N VAL A 20 1.87 -7.36 -4.03
CA VAL A 20 1.05 -7.32 -2.80
C VAL A 20 1.38 -6.16 -1.85
N ARG A 21 2.45 -5.39 -2.10
CA ARG A 21 2.82 -4.18 -1.36
C ARG A 21 1.66 -3.20 -1.17
N GLN A 22 0.74 -3.11 -2.12
CA GLN A 22 -0.45 -2.26 -1.96
C GLN A 22 -1.32 -2.75 -0.80
N LEU A 23 -1.56 -4.05 -0.66
CA LEU A 23 -2.30 -4.62 0.48
C LEU A 23 -1.57 -4.38 1.81
N ILE A 24 -0.23 -4.47 1.80
CA ILE A 24 0.59 -4.18 2.99
C ILE A 24 0.49 -2.68 3.37
N HIS A 25 0.48 -1.77 2.40
CA HIS A 25 0.25 -0.35 2.66
C HIS A 25 -1.14 -0.08 3.27
N TYR A 26 -2.14 -0.91 2.95
CA TYR A 26 -3.45 -0.91 3.60
C TYR A 26 -3.45 -1.52 5.01
N GLY A 27 -2.29 -1.94 5.53
CA GLY A 27 -2.10 -2.45 6.89
C GLY A 27 -2.27 -3.95 7.05
N LEU A 28 -2.39 -4.71 5.95
CA LEU A 28 -2.50 -6.17 6.04
C LEU A 28 -1.13 -6.81 6.27
N SER A 29 -1.08 -7.75 7.20
CA SER A 29 0.02 -8.69 7.36
C SER A 29 0.00 -9.78 6.28
N TYR A 30 1.14 -10.43 6.06
CA TYR A 30 1.22 -11.57 5.13
C TYR A 30 0.26 -12.70 5.47
N ARG A 31 -0.01 -12.92 6.76
CA ARG A 31 -0.98 -13.91 7.22
C ARG A 31 -2.41 -13.54 6.79
N GLU A 32 -2.81 -12.30 6.99
CA GLU A 32 -4.14 -11.82 6.59
C GLU A 32 -4.30 -11.82 5.07
N ILE A 33 -3.23 -11.58 4.31
CA ILE A 33 -3.23 -11.71 2.84
C ILE A 33 -3.47 -13.17 2.44
N ALA A 34 -2.80 -14.13 3.08
CA ALA A 34 -3.02 -15.55 2.83
C ALA A 34 -4.48 -15.95 3.16
N GLU A 35 -5.00 -15.51 4.31
CA GLU A 35 -6.39 -15.74 4.69
C GLU A 35 -7.37 -15.12 3.68
N LEU A 36 -7.07 -13.94 3.12
CA LEU A 36 -7.87 -13.29 2.08
C LEU A 36 -7.84 -14.07 0.75
N ILE A 37 -6.71 -14.66 0.39
CA ILE A 37 -6.57 -15.53 -0.78
C ILE A 37 -7.44 -16.77 -0.61
N GLU A 38 -7.32 -17.47 0.52
CA GLU A 38 -8.11 -18.67 0.83
C GLU A 38 -9.63 -18.39 0.81
N GLN A 39 -10.04 -17.23 1.35
CA GLN A 39 -11.43 -16.79 1.28
C GLN A 39 -11.90 -16.61 -0.16
N ASN A 40 -11.08 -16.02 -1.04
CA ASN A 40 -11.44 -15.80 -2.44
C ASN A 40 -11.40 -17.08 -3.27
N ILE A 41 -10.56 -18.06 -2.91
CA ILE A 41 -10.59 -19.42 -3.48
C ILE A 41 -11.90 -20.10 -3.08
N THR A 42 -12.25 -20.10 -1.79
CA THR A 42 -13.49 -20.69 -1.27
C THR A 42 -14.73 -20.04 -1.88
N SER A 43 -14.68 -18.73 -2.13
CA SER A 43 -15.75 -17.97 -2.79
C SER A 43 -15.88 -18.25 -4.29
N GLY A 44 -14.95 -18.98 -4.89
CA GLY A 44 -14.90 -19.26 -6.33
C GLY A 44 -14.39 -18.10 -7.19
N ASN A 45 -13.82 -17.06 -6.59
CA ASN A 45 -13.25 -15.91 -7.32
C ASN A 45 -11.83 -16.19 -7.84
N LEU A 46 -11.11 -17.09 -7.17
CA LEU A 46 -9.76 -17.52 -7.52
C LEU A 46 -9.72 -19.03 -7.73
N ASN A 47 -8.89 -19.48 -8.68
CA ASN A 47 -8.50 -20.87 -8.79
C ASN A 47 -7.08 -21.04 -8.25
N GLY A 48 -6.90 -21.98 -7.32
CA GLY A 48 -5.59 -22.35 -6.76
C GLY A 48 -5.22 -23.74 -7.26
N ASP A 49 -4.71 -23.83 -8.49
CA ASP A 49 -4.25 -25.09 -9.08
C ASP A 49 -2.73 -25.03 -9.30
N ASN A 50 -2.01 -26.06 -8.86
CA ASN A 50 -0.58 -26.29 -9.14
C ASN A 50 0.34 -25.07 -8.84
N ASP A 51 0.34 -24.59 -7.60
CA ASP A 51 1.15 -23.45 -7.13
C ASP A 51 0.88 -22.10 -7.83
N VAL A 52 -0.10 -22.04 -8.73
CA VAL A 52 -0.47 -20.82 -9.45
C VAL A 52 -1.88 -20.38 -9.05
N ILE A 53 -1.96 -19.15 -8.55
CA ILE A 53 -3.24 -18.50 -8.26
C ILE A 53 -3.68 -17.73 -9.50
N SER A 54 -4.88 -18.01 -9.99
CA SER A 54 -5.44 -17.36 -11.17
C SER A 54 -6.86 -16.88 -10.92
N LEU A 55 -7.30 -15.84 -11.66
CA LEU A 55 -8.68 -15.37 -11.59
C LEU A 55 -9.62 -16.34 -12.30
N THR A 56 -10.76 -16.64 -11.68
CA THR A 56 -11.87 -17.28 -12.36
C THR A 56 -12.68 -16.24 -13.13
N LYS A 57 -13.55 -16.71 -14.04
CA LYS A 57 -14.52 -15.84 -14.73
C LYS A 57 -15.42 -15.08 -13.74
N GLN A 58 -15.85 -15.76 -12.67
CA GLN A 58 -16.63 -15.15 -11.60
C GLN A 58 -15.84 -14.05 -10.87
N GLY A 59 -14.56 -14.31 -10.57
CA GLY A 59 -13.69 -13.31 -9.96
C GLY A 59 -13.48 -12.09 -10.85
N GLU A 60 -13.41 -12.29 -12.17
CA GLU A 60 -13.31 -11.20 -13.14
C GLU A 60 -14.58 -10.36 -13.21
N ASP A 61 -15.75 -10.99 -13.20
CA ASP A 61 -17.04 -10.30 -13.15
C ASP A 61 -17.21 -9.53 -11.83
N TYR A 62 -16.83 -10.13 -10.69
CA TYR A 62 -16.82 -9.47 -9.39
C TYR A 62 -15.88 -8.26 -9.37
N LEU A 63 -14.68 -8.40 -9.92
CA LEU A 63 -13.70 -7.31 -10.02
C LEU A 63 -14.23 -6.16 -10.89
N ASN A 64 -14.86 -6.48 -12.02
CA ASN A 64 -15.42 -5.48 -12.92
C ASN A 64 -16.58 -4.71 -12.27
N ALA A 65 -17.47 -5.41 -11.56
CA ALA A 65 -18.57 -4.78 -10.80
C ALA A 65 -18.05 -3.84 -9.70
N ASN A 66 -16.95 -4.22 -9.05
CA ASN A 66 -16.39 -3.51 -7.91
C ASN A 66 -15.19 -2.62 -8.25
N ARG A 67 -14.88 -2.42 -9.53
CA ARG A 67 -13.72 -1.64 -10.01
C ARG A 67 -13.72 -0.18 -9.48
N LYS A 68 -14.89 0.34 -9.14
CA LYS A 68 -15.04 1.68 -8.53
C LYS A 68 -14.48 1.76 -7.09
N LEU A 69 -14.38 0.63 -6.38
CA LEU A 69 -13.86 0.56 -5.01
C LEU A 69 -12.33 0.69 -4.95
N ILE A 70 -11.64 0.24 -6.01
CA ILE A 70 -10.17 0.29 -6.13
C ILE A 70 -9.66 1.54 -6.84
N LYS A 71 -10.48 2.21 -7.65
CA LYS A 71 -10.11 3.51 -8.24
C LYS A 71 -10.02 4.56 -7.13
N GLU A 72 -8.80 4.78 -6.66
CA GLU A 72 -8.47 5.73 -5.61
C GLU A 72 -8.83 7.15 -6.07
N ARG A 73 -9.89 7.72 -5.48
CA ARG A 73 -10.32 9.12 -5.74
C ARG A 73 -9.44 10.14 -5.02
N ASP A 74 -8.63 9.71 -4.05
CA ASP A 74 -7.94 10.60 -3.14
C ASP A 74 -6.47 10.78 -3.55
N LYS A 75 -6.25 11.78 -4.41
CA LYS A 75 -4.91 12.16 -4.92
C LYS A 75 -3.93 12.56 -3.81
N SER A 76 -4.42 12.84 -2.60
CA SER A 76 -3.58 13.19 -1.44
C SER A 76 -2.72 12.02 -0.94
N LYS A 77 -3.08 10.78 -1.29
CA LYS A 77 -2.33 9.56 -0.93
C LYS A 77 -1.31 9.12 -1.99
N TRP A 78 -1.23 9.82 -3.12
CA TRP A 78 -0.25 9.49 -4.17
C TRP A 78 1.19 9.81 -3.76
N ILE A 79 1.37 10.71 -2.81
CA ILE A 79 2.68 11.17 -2.36
C ILE A 79 2.67 11.09 -0.84
N ASP A 80 3.39 10.12 -0.29
CA ASP A 80 3.68 10.12 1.14
C ASP A 80 4.54 11.34 1.46
N LEU A 81 4.02 12.23 2.31
CA LEU A 81 4.81 13.35 2.80
C LEU A 81 5.93 12.82 3.70
N ASP A 82 7.17 13.01 3.28
CA ASP A 82 8.35 12.68 4.08
C ASP A 82 8.48 13.68 5.24
N LEU A 83 7.83 13.35 6.36
CA LEU A 83 7.92 14.10 7.61
C LEU A 83 9.25 13.87 8.34
N LYS A 84 9.99 12.80 8.03
CA LYS A 84 11.25 12.44 8.70
C LYS A 84 12.38 13.40 8.32
N HIS A 85 12.44 13.81 7.06
CA HIS A 85 13.46 14.74 6.58
C HIS A 85 12.95 16.18 6.49
N LYS A 86 11.80 16.48 7.10
CA LYS A 86 11.26 17.84 7.14
C LYS A 86 12.19 18.71 7.99
N ILE A 87 12.96 19.57 7.33
CA ILE A 87 13.75 20.61 7.98
C ILE A 87 12.79 21.51 8.76
N THR A 88 12.99 21.61 10.07
CA THR A 88 12.27 22.56 10.91
C THR A 88 12.56 23.97 10.41
N LYS A 89 11.50 24.74 10.16
CA LYS A 89 11.67 26.16 9.85
C LYS A 89 12.25 26.85 11.09
N ILE A 90 13.42 27.43 10.91
CA ILE A 90 14.08 28.31 11.87
C ILE A 90 13.30 29.64 11.87
N ASP A 91 13.01 30.18 13.05
CA ASP A 91 12.35 31.49 13.17
C ASP A 91 13.28 32.60 12.64
N LYS A 92 12.73 33.76 12.26
CA LYS A 92 13.55 34.92 11.86
C LYS A 92 14.46 35.39 12.99
N ASP A 93 14.05 35.16 14.24
CA ASP A 93 14.78 35.57 15.43
C ASP A 93 15.68 34.45 15.99
N ASP A 94 15.70 33.28 15.38
CA ASP A 94 16.54 32.16 15.82
C ASP A 94 17.99 32.34 15.32
N VAL A 95 18.91 32.53 16.26
CA VAL A 95 20.35 32.57 15.99
C VAL A 95 20.98 31.20 16.25
N PHE A 96 21.44 30.53 15.20
CA PHE A 96 22.16 29.27 15.32
C PHE A 96 23.61 29.52 15.81
N LEU A 97 23.89 29.09 17.04
CA LEU A 97 25.24 29.14 17.64
C LEU A 97 25.88 27.74 17.60
N PRO A 98 26.91 27.51 16.77
CA PRO A 98 27.63 26.25 16.78
C PRO A 98 28.40 26.10 18.11
N THR A 99 28.37 24.90 18.71
CA THR A 99 29.25 24.58 19.84
C THR A 99 30.71 24.58 19.36
N ARG A 100 31.63 25.10 20.20
CA ARG A 100 33.07 25.23 19.88
C ARG A 100 33.68 23.92 19.36
N ASP A 101 33.20 22.81 19.88
CA ASP A 101 33.64 21.43 19.63
C ASP A 101 33.28 20.91 18.22
N LYS A 102 32.43 21.63 17.46
CA LYS A 102 32.06 21.28 16.07
C LYS A 102 32.76 22.12 14.99
N LEU A 103 33.58 23.10 15.37
CA LEU A 103 34.26 23.98 14.42
C LEU A 103 35.61 23.37 14.00
N SER A 104 35.58 22.45 13.05
CA SER A 104 36.76 21.74 12.54
C SER A 104 37.77 22.63 11.79
N PHE A 105 37.43 23.89 11.54
CA PHE A 105 38.22 24.85 10.75
C PHE A 105 38.88 25.96 11.57
N LEU A 106 38.66 26.02 12.89
CA LEU A 106 39.46 26.83 13.80
C LEU A 106 40.60 25.94 14.34
N LYS A 107 41.60 25.70 13.50
CA LYS A 107 42.88 25.10 13.89
C LYS A 107 43.97 26.14 13.81
#